data_AF-A0A1G6YG59-F1
#
_entry.id   AF-A0A1G6YG59-F1
#
_cell.length_a   1.000
_cell.length_b   1.000
_cell.length_c   1.000
_cell.angle_alpha   90.00
_cell.angle_beta   90.00
_cell.angle_gamma   90.00
#
_symmetry.space_group_name_H-M   'P 1'
#
loop_
_entity.id
_entity.type
_entity.pdbx_description
1 polymer ?
#
loop_
_entity_poly.entity_id
_entity_poly.type
_entity_poly.pdbx_seq_one_letter_code
_entity_poly.pdbx_strand_id
1 'polypeptide(L)'
;MVSPHPNWVDAEDGYKNGSIGVFVHPAFIRAGDGVYSSSVGVPESDANAYSVSFRSGLGTGYGSHKSLVDFEDPRTAWEYANLATHFFEEAPTTEFAVSRLQGISDLMEDNWTPDGVVSDMGAEEVMRKMLGHYEFQLDDALAATDA
;
A
#
# COMPACT_ATOMS: atom_id res chain seq x y z
N MET A 1 10.71 6.15 -11.85
CA MET A 1 10.36 5.92 -10.43
C MET A 1 9.50 7.11 -10.03
N VAL A 2 8.27 6.85 -9.60
CA VAL A 2 7.33 7.91 -9.16
C VAL A 2 7.80 8.39 -7.78
N SER A 3 7.83 9.70 -7.55
CA SER A 3 8.13 10.28 -6.22
C SER A 3 6.85 10.27 -5.38
N PRO A 4 6.88 10.36 -4.04
CA PRO A 4 5.64 10.53 -3.27
C PRO A 4 4.95 11.85 -3.65
N HIS A 5 3.64 11.92 -3.42
CA HIS A 5 2.84 13.12 -3.64
C HIS A 5 3.35 14.28 -2.75
N PRO A 6 3.46 15.52 -3.27
CA PRO A 6 4.12 16.64 -2.58
C PRO A 6 3.49 17.06 -1.24
N ASN A 7 2.23 16.73 -1.00
CA ASN A 7 1.56 16.97 0.29
C ASN A 7 2.02 16.00 1.40
N TRP A 8 2.72 14.94 1.04
CA TRP A 8 3.21 13.93 1.98
C TRP A 8 4.65 14.22 2.38
N VAL A 9 4.93 14.05 3.66
CA VAL A 9 6.25 14.31 4.24
C VAL A 9 6.94 12.99 4.53
N ASP A 10 8.22 12.90 4.17
CA ASP A 10 9.09 11.78 4.51
C ASP A 10 9.13 11.54 6.03
N ALA A 11 9.04 10.27 6.39
CA ALA A 11 9.22 9.75 7.74
C ALA A 11 10.17 8.55 7.69
N GLU A 12 10.68 8.16 8.86
CA GLU A 12 11.71 7.10 9.01
C GLU A 12 11.40 5.82 8.19
N ASP A 13 10.14 5.40 8.14
CA ASP A 13 9.70 4.19 7.47
C ASP A 13 8.54 4.41 6.48
N GLY A 14 8.42 5.61 5.90
CA GLY A 14 7.35 5.88 4.95
C GLY A 14 7.00 7.35 4.80
N TYR A 15 5.72 7.62 4.57
CA TYR A 15 5.20 8.95 4.28
C TYR A 15 4.01 9.28 5.17
N LYS A 16 3.87 10.55 5.55
CA LYS A 16 2.76 11.03 6.38
C LYS A 16 2.06 12.22 5.74
N ASN A 17 0.74 12.25 5.84
CA ASN A 17 -0.06 13.45 5.63
C ASN A 17 -1.02 13.63 6.83
N GLY A 18 -0.74 14.63 7.67
CA GLY A 18 -1.53 14.91 8.86
C GLY A 18 -1.66 13.71 9.81
N SER A 19 -2.88 13.16 9.91
CA SER A 19 -3.20 12.03 10.79
C SER A 19 -3.12 10.65 10.13
N ILE A 20 -2.71 10.58 8.87
CA ILE A 20 -2.57 9.33 8.11
C ILE A 20 -1.14 9.13 7.62
N GLY A 21 -0.79 7.89 7.29
CA GLY A 21 0.52 7.55 6.75
C GLY A 21 0.52 6.23 5.97
N VAL A 22 1.47 6.09 5.05
CA VAL A 22 1.79 4.86 4.32
C VAL A 22 3.21 4.47 4.72
N PHE A 23 3.40 3.24 5.18
CA PHE A 23 4.65 2.78 5.77
C PHE A 23 5.13 1.50 5.11
N VAL A 24 6.43 1.40 4.92
CA VAL A 24 7.13 0.22 4.42
C VAL A 24 7.98 -0.34 5.54
N HIS A 25 7.74 -1.60 5.90
CA HIS A 25 8.52 -2.26 6.95
C HIS A 25 8.99 -3.65 6.49
N PRO A 26 10.20 -4.08 6.87
CA PRO A 26 10.60 -5.46 6.69
C PRO A 26 9.62 -6.39 7.41
N ALA A 27 9.27 -7.48 6.75
CA ALA A 27 8.30 -8.44 7.24
C ALA A 27 8.76 -9.88 6.99
N PHE A 28 8.32 -10.76 7.87
CA PHE A 28 8.39 -12.20 7.67
C PHE A 28 6.99 -12.75 7.44
N ILE A 29 6.73 -13.22 6.22
CA ILE A 29 5.46 -13.80 5.79
C ILE A 29 5.65 -15.29 5.58
N ARG A 30 4.84 -16.10 6.27
CA ARG A 30 4.85 -17.56 6.12
C ARG A 30 3.45 -18.07 5.81
N ALA A 31 3.33 -18.79 4.71
CA ALA A 31 2.17 -19.61 4.38
C ALA A 31 2.28 -20.97 5.08
N GLY A 32 1.23 -21.40 5.78
CA GLY A 32 1.10 -22.76 6.31
C GLY A 32 -0.37 -23.17 6.34
N ASP A 33 -0.68 -24.37 5.82
CA ASP A 33 -2.04 -24.95 5.80
C ASP A 33 -3.16 -23.98 5.33
N GLY A 34 -2.86 -23.12 4.35
CA GLY A 34 -3.80 -22.12 3.83
C GLY A 34 -4.02 -20.90 4.71
N VAL A 35 -3.22 -20.73 5.77
CA VAL A 35 -3.20 -19.55 6.64
C VAL A 35 -1.87 -18.82 6.49
N TYR A 36 -1.93 -17.52 6.24
CA TYR A 36 -0.78 -16.66 6.27
C TYR A 36 -0.54 -16.14 7.69
N SER A 37 0.68 -16.30 8.16
CA SER A 37 1.18 -15.62 9.36
C SER A 37 2.16 -14.54 8.94
N SER A 38 1.99 -13.34 9.48
CA SER A 38 2.86 -12.20 9.22
C SER A 38 3.44 -11.64 10.51
N SER A 39 4.72 -11.26 10.46
CA SER A 39 5.39 -10.48 11.50
C SER A 39 6.03 -9.27 10.83
N VAL A 40 5.55 -8.08 11.18
CA VAL A 40 5.98 -6.80 10.57
C VAL A 40 6.92 -6.07 11.52
N GLY A 41 7.94 -5.39 10.99
CA GLY A 41 8.96 -4.72 11.79
C GLY A 41 10.00 -5.68 12.36
N VAL A 42 10.22 -6.82 11.69
CA VAL A 42 11.34 -7.73 12.00
C VAL A 42 12.65 -7.12 11.50
N PRO A 43 13.82 -7.53 12.02
CA PRO A 43 15.11 -7.13 11.44
C PRO A 43 15.19 -7.50 9.96
N GLU A 44 15.81 -6.66 9.12
CA GLU A 44 15.97 -6.93 7.69
C GLU A 44 16.66 -8.28 7.40
N SER A 45 17.59 -8.71 8.26
CA SER A 45 18.27 -10.01 8.14
C SER A 45 17.33 -11.21 8.24
N ASP A 46 16.17 -11.01 8.87
CA ASP A 46 15.18 -12.04 9.15
C ASP A 46 13.94 -11.87 8.27
N ALA A 47 13.88 -10.80 7.45
CA ALA A 47 12.77 -10.50 6.57
C ALA A 47 12.84 -11.32 5.28
N ASN A 48 11.67 -11.74 4.79
CA ASN A 48 11.52 -12.32 3.45
C ASN A 48 10.58 -11.49 2.56
N ALA A 49 10.08 -10.37 3.08
CA ALA A 49 9.24 -9.43 2.37
C ALA A 49 9.35 -8.03 2.97
N TYR A 50 8.75 -7.06 2.29
CA TYR A 50 8.57 -5.69 2.70
C TYR A 50 7.08 -5.37 2.62
N SER A 51 6.47 -5.15 3.79
CA SER A 51 5.05 -4.92 3.95
C SER A 51 4.73 -3.44 3.80
N VAL A 52 3.85 -3.12 2.87
CA VAL A 52 3.28 -1.78 2.71
C VAL A 52 1.96 -1.71 3.46
N SER A 53 1.87 -0.77 4.39
CA SER A 53 0.72 -0.62 5.28
C SER A 53 0.22 0.82 5.36
N PHE A 54 -1.08 0.96 5.53
CA PHE A 54 -1.73 2.22 5.85
C PHE A 54 -1.94 2.34 7.36
N ARG A 55 -1.71 3.53 7.91
CA ARG A 55 -2.07 3.89 9.29
C ARG A 55 -2.89 5.17 9.32
N SER A 56 -3.93 5.19 10.15
CA SER A 56 -4.71 6.40 10.45
C SER A 56 -4.68 6.72 11.93
N GLY A 57 -5.12 7.93 12.30
CA GLY A 57 -5.12 8.39 13.68
C GLY A 57 -3.71 8.53 14.26
N LEU A 58 -2.71 8.85 13.43
CA LEU A 58 -1.35 9.12 13.90
C LEU A 58 -1.36 10.27 14.91
N GLY A 59 -0.62 10.11 16.01
CA GLY A 59 -0.62 11.06 17.13
C GLY A 59 -1.86 10.98 18.02
N THR A 60 -2.79 10.08 17.72
CA THR A 60 -3.96 9.77 18.55
C THR A 60 -3.80 8.38 19.16
N GLY A 61 -4.35 8.15 20.35
CA GLY A 61 -4.36 6.81 20.97
C GLY A 61 -5.30 5.79 20.30
N TYR A 62 -5.98 6.17 19.20
CA TYR A 62 -7.06 5.41 18.56
C TYR A 62 -6.79 5.13 17.08
N GLY A 63 -5.51 5.02 16.69
CA GLY A 63 -5.13 4.78 15.31
C GLY A 63 -5.56 3.39 14.80
N SER A 64 -5.74 3.29 13.49
CA SER A 64 -5.96 2.01 12.80
C SER A 64 -4.75 1.64 11.96
N HIS A 65 -4.53 0.34 11.79
CA HIS A 65 -3.46 -0.20 10.96
C HIS A 65 -4.05 -1.21 9.98
N LYS A 66 -3.69 -1.08 8.70
CA LYS A 66 -4.21 -1.90 7.60
C LYS A 66 -3.05 -2.31 6.70
N SER A 67 -2.83 -3.61 6.52
CA SER A 67 -1.92 -4.09 5.47
C SER A 67 -2.55 -3.86 4.11
N LEU A 68 -1.73 -3.42 3.15
CA LEU A 68 -2.11 -3.23 1.75
C LEU A 68 -1.55 -4.37 0.91
N VAL A 69 -0.22 -4.53 0.90
CA VAL A 69 0.46 -5.55 0.10
C VAL A 69 1.87 -5.84 0.63
N ASP A 70 2.36 -7.04 0.38
CA ASP A 70 3.71 -7.47 0.73
C ASP A 70 4.53 -7.76 -0.54
N PHE A 71 5.74 -7.21 -0.65
CA PHE A 71 6.65 -7.43 -1.80
C PHE A 71 7.94 -8.11 -1.37
N GLU A 72 8.52 -8.95 -2.22
CA GLU A 72 9.85 -9.53 -1.98
C GLU A 72 10.95 -8.45 -2.10
N ASP A 73 10.83 -7.55 -3.08
CA ASP A 73 11.80 -6.51 -3.37
C ASP A 73 11.49 -5.19 -2.64
N PRO A 74 12.42 -4.64 -1.82
CA PRO A 74 12.18 -3.39 -1.09
C PRO A 74 11.93 -2.20 -2.02
N ARG A 75 12.60 -2.17 -3.17
CA ARG A 75 12.43 -1.06 -4.11
C ARG A 75 11.01 -1.03 -4.66
N THR A 76 10.47 -2.20 -5.03
CA THR A 76 9.08 -2.34 -5.47
C THR A 76 8.10 -1.93 -4.37
N ALA A 77 8.36 -2.28 -3.10
CA ALA A 77 7.53 -1.83 -1.98
C ALA A 77 7.50 -0.29 -1.83
N TRP A 78 8.64 0.36 -1.95
CA TRP A 78 8.74 1.82 -1.92
C TRP A 78 8.09 2.48 -3.13
N GLU A 79 8.24 1.91 -4.33
CA GLU A 79 7.55 2.37 -5.53
C GLU A 79 6.02 2.30 -5.35
N TYR A 80 5.50 1.23 -4.74
CA TYR A 80 4.07 1.12 -4.41
C TYR A 80 3.64 2.14 -3.37
N ALA A 81 4.44 2.37 -2.33
CA ALA A 81 4.16 3.39 -1.32
C ALA A 81 4.05 4.80 -1.94
N ASN A 82 4.93 5.12 -2.90
CA ASN A 82 4.88 6.39 -3.63
C ASN A 82 3.56 6.52 -4.41
N LEU A 83 3.20 5.52 -5.22
CA LEU A 83 1.93 5.50 -5.94
C LEU A 83 0.73 5.65 -4.99
N ALA A 84 0.77 4.99 -3.83
CA ALA A 84 -0.31 5.04 -2.86
C ALA A 84 -0.53 6.46 -2.32
N THR A 85 0.54 7.24 -2.10
CA THR A 85 0.40 8.64 -1.65
C THR A 85 -0.38 9.50 -2.65
N HIS A 86 -0.17 9.34 -3.96
CA HIS A 86 -0.96 10.05 -4.98
C HIS A 86 -2.42 9.60 -4.95
N PHE A 87 -2.65 8.29 -4.90
CA PHE A 87 -4.00 7.75 -4.88
C PHE A 87 -4.80 8.20 -3.65
N PHE A 88 -4.17 8.28 -2.47
CA PHE A 88 -4.84 8.74 -1.25
C PHE A 88 -5.27 10.21 -1.29
N GLU A 89 -4.55 11.07 -2.01
CA GLU A 89 -4.91 12.49 -2.14
C GLU A 89 -6.10 12.70 -3.06
N GLU A 90 -6.17 11.91 -4.12
CA GLU A 90 -7.16 12.08 -5.19
C GLU A 90 -8.43 11.25 -4.96
N ALA A 91 -8.36 10.25 -4.08
CA ALA A 91 -9.52 9.48 -3.68
C ALA A 91 -10.57 10.35 -2.96
N PRO A 92 -11.88 10.13 -3.20
CA PRO A 92 -12.95 10.90 -2.55
C PRO A 92 -12.90 10.89 -1.02
N THR A 93 -12.47 9.76 -0.45
CA THR A 93 -12.24 9.61 0.99
C THR A 93 -11.09 8.63 1.24
N THR A 94 -10.42 8.76 2.38
CA THR A 94 -9.38 7.80 2.80
C THR A 94 -9.93 6.39 2.97
N GLU A 95 -11.15 6.24 3.50
CA GLU A 95 -11.79 4.93 3.65
C GLU A 95 -12.03 4.25 2.30
N PHE A 96 -12.45 5.02 1.29
CA PHE A 96 -12.55 4.54 -0.08
C PHE A 96 -11.20 4.10 -0.63
N ALA A 97 -10.14 4.91 -0.45
CA ALA A 97 -8.81 4.55 -0.91
C ALA A 97 -8.31 3.24 -0.28
N VAL A 98 -8.45 3.11 1.06
CA VAL A 98 -8.05 1.89 1.77
C VAL A 98 -8.84 0.68 1.27
N SER A 99 -10.17 0.76 1.14
CA SER A 99 -10.96 -0.41 0.73
C SER A 99 -10.56 -0.93 -0.65
N ARG A 100 -10.28 -0.01 -1.59
CA ARG A 100 -9.76 -0.34 -2.92
C ARG A 100 -8.37 -0.96 -2.86
N LEU A 101 -7.44 -0.35 -2.12
CA LEU A 101 -6.08 -0.88 -1.94
C LEU A 101 -5.98 -2.09 -1.00
N GLN A 102 -7.09 -2.57 -0.43
CA GLN A 102 -7.17 -3.87 0.23
C GLN A 102 -7.88 -4.93 -0.64
N GLY A 103 -8.32 -4.56 -1.85
CA GLY A 103 -9.17 -5.39 -2.72
C GLY A 103 -10.53 -5.75 -2.09
N ILE A 104 -10.97 -5.00 -1.08
CA ILE A 104 -12.27 -5.14 -0.41
C ILE A 104 -13.22 -4.18 -1.10
N SER A 105 -13.61 -4.50 -2.33
CA SER A 105 -14.45 -3.65 -3.16
C SER A 105 -15.85 -4.29 -3.29
N ASP A 106 -16.91 -3.49 -3.23
CA ASP A 106 -18.30 -3.91 -3.31
C ASP A 106 -18.52 -4.96 -4.40
N LEU A 107 -19.04 -6.15 -4.04
CA LEU A 107 -19.75 -7.23 -4.80
C LEU A 107 -19.56 -7.38 -6.33
N MET A 108 -18.64 -6.68 -6.96
CA MET A 108 -18.33 -6.66 -8.38
C MET A 108 -17.20 -7.66 -8.60
N GLU A 109 -17.28 -8.39 -9.69
CA GLU A 109 -16.61 -9.67 -9.91
C GLU A 109 -15.08 -9.59 -10.11
N ASP A 110 -14.48 -8.39 -10.09
CA ASP A 110 -13.07 -8.17 -10.43
C ASP A 110 -12.16 -7.81 -9.23
N ASN A 111 -12.53 -8.24 -8.03
CA ASN A 111 -11.65 -8.05 -6.86
C ASN A 111 -10.47 -9.02 -6.93
N TRP A 112 -9.30 -8.48 -7.29
CA TRP A 112 -8.04 -9.21 -7.20
C TRP A 112 -7.21 -8.70 -6.03
N THR A 113 -6.69 -9.62 -5.22
CA THR A 113 -5.70 -9.35 -4.18
C THR A 113 -4.52 -10.30 -4.35
N PRO A 114 -3.27 -9.82 -4.18
CA PRO A 114 -2.11 -10.70 -4.14
C PRO A 114 -2.26 -11.80 -3.09
N ASP A 115 -1.89 -13.02 -3.45
CA ASP A 115 -1.82 -14.14 -2.52
C ASP A 115 -0.41 -14.21 -1.92
N GLY A 116 -0.24 -13.70 -0.70
CA GLY A 116 1.06 -13.65 -0.03
C GLY A 116 2.01 -12.58 -0.58
N VAL A 117 3.30 -12.94 -0.72
CA VAL A 117 4.39 -12.03 -1.10
C VAL A 117 4.47 -11.94 -2.62
N VAL A 118 4.42 -10.73 -3.16
CA VAL A 118 4.60 -10.46 -4.60
C VAL A 118 6.07 -10.43 -4.96
N SER A 119 6.47 -11.28 -5.91
CA SER A 119 7.86 -11.37 -6.41
C SER A 119 8.01 -11.17 -7.93
N ASP A 120 6.91 -11.26 -8.68
CA ASP A 120 6.91 -11.33 -10.15
C ASP A 120 6.24 -10.14 -10.85
N MET A 121 5.66 -9.20 -10.10
CA MET A 121 4.97 -8.02 -10.63
C MET A 121 5.56 -6.72 -10.08
N GLY A 122 5.55 -5.69 -10.92
CA GLY A 122 5.92 -4.33 -10.52
C GLY A 122 4.83 -3.64 -9.69
N ALA A 123 5.21 -2.61 -8.93
CA ALA A 123 4.32 -1.88 -8.04
C ALA A 123 3.07 -1.32 -8.73
N GLU A 124 3.25 -0.69 -9.90
CA GLU A 124 2.15 -0.11 -10.67
C GLU A 124 1.18 -1.19 -11.19
N GLU A 125 1.72 -2.30 -11.70
CA GLU A 125 0.91 -3.44 -12.17
C GLU A 125 0.05 -4.00 -11.03
N VAL A 126 0.65 -4.19 -9.85
CA VAL A 126 -0.07 -4.66 -8.66
C VAL A 126 -1.18 -3.68 -8.26
N MET A 127 -0.87 -2.38 -8.20
CA MET A 127 -1.87 -1.38 -7.84
C MET A 127 -3.05 -1.36 -8.82
N ARG A 128 -2.79 -1.37 -10.13
CA ARG A 128 -3.84 -1.42 -11.16
C ARG A 128 -4.72 -2.66 -11.01
N LYS A 129 -4.12 -3.84 -10.81
CA LYS A 129 -4.90 -5.07 -10.57
C LYS A 129 -5.74 -4.99 -9.30
N MET A 130 -5.23 -4.41 -8.22
CA MET A 130 -5.99 -4.22 -6.97
C MET A 130 -7.14 -3.22 -7.13
N LEU A 131 -6.96 -2.18 -7.95
CA LEU A 131 -8.01 -1.20 -8.27
C LEU A 131 -9.08 -1.80 -9.21
N GLY A 132 -8.73 -2.80 -10.02
CA GLY A 132 -9.63 -3.48 -10.94
C GLY A 132 -10.27 -2.50 -11.93
N HIS A 133 -11.60 -2.44 -11.95
CA HIS A 133 -12.35 -1.48 -12.78
C HIS A 133 -11.96 0.00 -12.55
N TYR A 134 -11.38 0.32 -11.38
CA TYR A 134 -10.97 1.67 -11.02
C TYR A 134 -9.51 1.98 -11.34
N GLU A 135 -8.82 1.17 -12.15
CA GLU A 135 -7.41 1.42 -12.50
C GLU A 135 -7.16 2.80 -13.12
N PHE A 136 -8.16 3.36 -13.83
CA PHE A 136 -8.07 4.71 -14.42
C PHE A 136 -7.89 5.82 -13.37
N GLN A 137 -8.30 5.58 -12.13
CA GLN A 137 -8.13 6.54 -11.05
C GLN A 137 -6.65 6.70 -10.65
N LEU A 138 -5.80 5.70 -10.93
CA LEU A 138 -4.37 5.84 -10.75
C LEU A 138 -3.78 6.84 -11.77
N ASP A 139 -4.24 6.77 -13.02
CA ASP A 139 -3.79 7.70 -14.07
C ASP A 139 -4.22 9.14 -13.77
N ASP A 140 -5.49 9.31 -13.35
CA ASP A 140 -6.01 10.61 -12.91
C ASP A 140 -5.17 11.15 -11.74
N ALA A 141 -4.83 10.30 -10.78
CA ALA A 141 -4.08 10.72 -9.59
C ALA A 141 -2.65 11.16 -9.90
N LEU A 142 -1.99 10.46 -10.83
CA LEU A 142 -0.65 10.82 -11.28
C LEU A 142 -0.69 12.11 -12.12
N ALA A 143 -1.68 12.27 -12.99
CA ALA A 143 -1.83 13.46 -13.82
C ALA A 143 -2.16 14.72 -13.01
N ALA A 144 -2.95 14.60 -11.93
CA ALA A 144 -3.32 15.72 -11.06
C ALA A 144 -2.10 16.36 -10.36
N THR A 145 -1.03 15.59 -10.14
CA THR A 145 0.19 16.10 -9.49
C THR A 145 1.12 16.85 -10.44
N ASP A 146 1.00 16.62 -11.75
CA ASP A 146 1.78 17.29 -12.79
C ASP A 146 1.16 18.63 -13.27
N ALA A 147 -0.05 18.97 -12.79
CA ALA A 147 -0.84 20.14 -13.18
C ALA A 147 -0.60 21.37 -12.28
#